data_AF-A0A6A7SFE4-F1
#
_entry.id   AF-A0A6A7SFE4-F1
#
_cell.length_a   1.000
_cell.length_b   1.000
_cell.length_c   1.000
_cell.angle_alpha   90.00
_cell.angle_beta   90.00
_cell.angle_gamma   90.00
#
_symmetry.space_group_name_H-M   'P 1'
#
loop_
_entity.id
_entity.type
_entity.pdbx_description
1 polymer ?
#
loop_
_entity_poly.entity_id
_entity_poly.type
_entity_poly.pdbx_seq_one_letter_code
_entity_poly.pdbx_strand_id
1 'polypeptide(L)'
;MSGYYNDESATRKALDPDGWLYTGDLGYLGGQGLVITGRHKDLIIINGRNLWPEDLEQAVEREPDVRTGDVSAFAVDDDGGERVVLVLQCRLTGSEARTELRARVQARVQAHFGVSPEVDLVGAHTLPRTSSGKLSRSRARQDYLARQAARAPEPAQTGS
;
A
#
# COMPACT_ATOMS: atom_id res chain seq x y z
N MET A 1 -19.58 14.45 16.47
CA MET A 1 -18.97 15.36 15.47
C MET A 1 -20.10 15.95 14.65
N SER A 2 -20.12 17.26 14.38
CA SER A 2 -21.16 17.92 13.58
C SER A 2 -20.83 17.98 12.08
N GLY A 3 -19.57 17.74 11.72
CA GLY A 3 -19.09 17.75 10.34
C GLY A 3 -17.62 18.14 10.27
N TYR A 4 -17.07 18.16 9.06
CA TYR A 4 -15.75 18.74 8.79
C TYR A 4 -15.85 20.26 8.68
N TYR A 5 -14.85 20.96 9.21
CA TYR A 5 -14.80 22.42 9.19
C TYR A 5 -14.71 22.95 7.76
N ASN A 6 -15.67 23.79 7.36
CA ASN A 6 -15.78 24.39 6.02
C ASN A 6 -15.74 23.39 4.85
N ASP A 7 -16.14 22.13 5.08
CA ASP A 7 -16.19 21.10 4.03
C ASP A 7 -17.49 20.29 4.10
N GLU A 8 -18.54 20.85 3.49
CA GLU A 8 -19.86 20.21 3.40
C GLU A 8 -19.83 18.93 2.55
N SER A 9 -18.90 18.83 1.59
CA SER A 9 -18.75 17.66 0.73
C SER A 9 -18.17 16.49 1.52
N ALA A 10 -17.09 16.73 2.27
CA ALA A 10 -16.53 15.73 3.17
C ALA A 10 -17.51 15.35 4.28
N THR A 11 -18.28 16.32 4.79
CA THR A 11 -19.30 16.08 5.83
C THR A 11 -20.36 15.11 5.33
N ARG A 12 -20.94 15.36 4.15
CA ARG A 12 -21.95 14.46 3.54
C ARG A 12 -21.40 13.09 3.16
N LYS A 13 -20.09 12.97 2.93
CA LYS A 13 -19.44 11.68 2.67
C LYS A 13 -19.20 10.86 3.94
N ALA A 14 -19.01 11.53 5.08
CA ALA A 14 -18.70 10.88 6.34
C ALA A 14 -19.94 10.66 7.22
N LEU A 15 -20.97 11.49 7.11
CA LEU A 15 -22.20 11.36 7.88
C LEU A 15 -23.38 11.04 6.96
N ASP A 16 -24.17 10.04 7.32
CA ASP A 16 -25.43 9.75 6.65
C ASP A 16 -26.58 10.65 7.17
N PRO A 17 -27.78 10.61 6.55
CA PRO A 17 -28.93 11.41 6.97
C PRO A 17 -29.40 11.16 8.40
N ASP A 18 -29.12 9.98 8.96
CA ASP A 18 -29.49 9.57 10.31
C ASP A 18 -28.40 9.91 11.35
N GLY A 19 -27.27 10.47 10.92
CA GLY A 19 -26.15 10.89 11.75
C GLY A 19 -25.09 9.81 12.00
N TRP A 20 -25.14 8.68 11.30
CA TRP A 20 -24.11 7.64 11.40
C TRP A 20 -22.81 8.06 10.71
N LEU A 21 -21.69 7.75 11.37
CA LEU A 21 -20.35 8.06 10.87
C LEU A 21 -19.76 6.88 10.08
N TYR A 22 -19.47 7.10 8.81
CA TYR A 22 -18.64 6.22 7.99
C TYR A 22 -17.17 6.41 8.34
N THR A 23 -16.67 5.61 9.30
CA THR A 23 -15.27 5.65 9.76
C THR A 23 -14.27 5.28 8.66
N GLY A 24 -14.71 4.47 7.69
CA GLY A 24 -13.86 3.86 6.67
C GLY A 24 -13.03 2.68 7.19
N ASP A 25 -13.19 2.31 8.45
CA ASP A 25 -12.57 1.14 9.04
C ASP A 25 -13.45 -0.09 8.82
N LEU A 26 -12.83 -1.23 8.49
CA LEU A 26 -13.49 -2.52 8.35
C LEU A 26 -13.41 -3.27 9.68
N GLY A 27 -14.47 -4.00 10.00
CA GLY A 27 -14.51 -4.84 11.17
C GLY A 27 -15.70 -5.78 11.16
N TYR A 28 -15.73 -6.67 12.14
CA TYR A 28 -16.85 -7.58 12.36
C TYR A 28 -17.24 -7.59 13.84
N LEU A 29 -18.52 -7.85 14.10
CA LEU A 29 -19.04 -8.03 15.45
C LEU A 29 -19.07 -9.52 15.76
N GLY A 30 -18.29 -9.94 16.75
CA GLY A 30 -18.28 -11.32 17.25
C GLY A 30 -18.85 -11.42 18.67
N GLY A 31 -18.91 -12.63 19.22
CA GLY A 31 -19.37 -12.87 20.60
C GLY A 31 -18.53 -12.19 21.68
N GLN A 32 -17.35 -11.66 21.33
CA GLN A 32 -16.45 -10.92 22.22
C GLN A 32 -16.44 -9.40 21.97
N GLY A 33 -17.31 -8.91 21.06
CA GLY A 33 -17.39 -7.50 20.68
C GLY A 33 -16.87 -7.20 19.28
N LEU A 34 -16.63 -5.91 19.02
CA LEU A 34 -16.21 -5.38 17.72
C LEU A 34 -14.70 -5.60 17.54
N VAL A 35 -14.33 -6.21 16.41
CA VAL A 35 -12.94 -6.41 15.98
C VAL A 35 -12.68 -5.59 14.72
N ILE A 36 -11.68 -4.72 14.74
CA ILE A 36 -11.25 -3.92 13.59
C ILE A 36 -10.20 -4.68 12.80
N THR A 37 -10.40 -4.82 11.49
CA THR A 37 -9.58 -5.64 10.59
C THR A 37 -8.76 -4.82 9.59
N GLY A 38 -9.01 -3.51 9.47
CA GLY A 38 -8.25 -2.66 8.55
C GLY A 38 -9.06 -1.48 8.05
N ARG A 39 -8.67 -0.91 6.91
CA ARG A 39 -9.38 0.20 6.26
C ARG A 39 -9.91 -0.21 4.91
N HIS A 40 -11.16 0.16 4.63
CA HIS A 40 -11.82 -0.17 3.37
C HIS A 40 -11.04 0.33 2.15
N LYS A 41 -10.49 1.55 2.23
CA LYS A 41 -9.73 2.16 1.13
C LYS A 41 -8.33 1.57 0.93
N ASP A 42 -7.81 0.86 1.94
CA ASP A 42 -6.48 0.25 1.86
C ASP A 42 -6.57 -1.22 1.37
N LEU A 43 -7.76 -1.82 1.37
CA LEU A 43 -7.95 -3.21 0.92
C LEU A 43 -7.47 -3.37 -0.53
N ILE A 44 -6.56 -4.31 -0.75
CA ILE A 44 -6.06 -4.66 -2.08
C ILE A 44 -7.00 -5.72 -2.66
N ILE A 45 -7.54 -5.47 -3.84
CA ILE A 45 -8.37 -6.44 -4.56
C ILE A 45 -7.58 -6.86 -5.80
N ILE A 46 -7.32 -8.15 -5.97
CA ILE A 46 -6.58 -8.68 -7.13
C ILE A 46 -7.27 -9.97 -7.57
N ASN A 47 -7.69 -10.05 -8.83
CA ASN A 47 -8.37 -11.23 -9.40
C ASN A 47 -9.56 -11.70 -8.54
N GLY A 48 -10.35 -10.77 -8.01
CA GLY A 48 -11.51 -11.05 -7.16
C GLY A 48 -11.16 -11.51 -5.73
N ARG A 49 -9.89 -11.42 -5.32
CA ARG A 49 -9.43 -11.79 -3.97
C ARG A 49 -9.07 -10.55 -3.16
N ASN A 50 -9.54 -10.54 -1.92
CA ASN A 50 -9.23 -9.51 -0.93
C ASN A 50 -7.89 -9.85 -0.26
N LEU A 51 -6.96 -8.92 -0.30
CA LEU A 51 -5.65 -8.99 0.34
C LEU A 51 -5.50 -7.80 1.29
N TRP A 52 -5.23 -8.10 2.56
CA TRP A 52 -4.95 -7.08 3.55
C TRP A 52 -3.50 -6.63 3.41
N PRO A 53 -3.22 -5.34 3.14
CA PRO A 53 -1.86 -4.84 3.02
C PRO A 53 -0.98 -5.19 4.22
N GLU A 54 -1.55 -5.15 5.43
CA GLU A 54 -0.87 -5.51 6.67
C GLU A 54 -0.32 -6.94 6.65
N ASP A 55 -1.04 -7.89 6.02
CA ASP A 55 -0.60 -9.28 5.95
C ASP A 55 0.56 -9.44 4.97
N LEU A 56 0.50 -8.74 3.83
CA LEU A 56 1.61 -8.68 2.87
C LEU A 56 2.87 -8.07 3.50
N GLU A 57 2.72 -6.94 4.17
CA GLU A 57 3.81 -6.24 4.86
C GLU A 57 4.42 -7.13 5.93
N GLN A 58 3.61 -7.69 6.82
CA GLN A 58 4.09 -8.59 7.89
C GLN A 58 4.77 -9.85 7.35
N ALA A 59 4.30 -10.41 6.23
CA ALA A 59 4.97 -11.53 5.61
C ALA A 59 6.39 -11.14 5.15
N VAL A 60 6.52 -9.99 4.48
CA VAL A 60 7.81 -9.49 3.97
C VAL A 60 8.75 -9.06 5.08
N GLU A 61 8.23 -8.51 6.18
CA GLU A 61 9.00 -8.15 7.38
C GLU A 61 9.65 -9.34 8.10
N ARG A 62 9.29 -10.58 7.73
CA ARG A 62 9.96 -11.79 8.23
C ARG A 62 11.26 -12.11 7.48
N GLU A 63 11.58 -11.39 6.41
CA GLU A 63 12.89 -11.49 5.76
C GLU A 63 13.99 -10.89 6.65
N PRO A 64 15.17 -11.55 6.79
CA PRO A 64 16.24 -11.08 7.69
C PRO A 64 16.72 -9.65 7.44
N ASP A 65 16.67 -9.20 6.18
CA ASP A 65 17.15 -7.87 5.75
C ASP A 65 16.09 -6.76 5.87
N VAL A 66 14.87 -7.11 6.29
CA VAL A 66 13.72 -6.21 6.34
C VAL A 66 13.35 -5.96 7.80
N ARG A 67 13.14 -4.69 8.16
CA ARG A 67 12.71 -4.34 9.53
C ARG A 67 11.20 -4.10 9.56
N THR A 68 10.62 -4.24 10.75
CA THR A 68 9.24 -3.83 11.00
C THR A 68 9.04 -2.36 10.64
N GLY A 69 8.01 -2.08 9.84
CA GLY A 69 7.66 -0.75 9.36
C GLY A 69 8.53 -0.24 8.21
N ASP A 70 9.32 -1.09 7.54
CA ASP A 70 10.09 -0.76 6.33
C ASP A 70 9.41 -1.24 5.03
N VAL A 71 8.17 -1.74 5.11
CA VAL A 71 7.39 -2.22 3.95
C VAL A 71 6.07 -1.45 3.87
N SER A 72 5.70 -1.02 2.67
CA SER A 72 4.34 -0.54 2.40
C SER A 72 3.77 -1.26 1.20
N ALA A 73 2.62 -1.91 1.39
CA ALA A 73 1.87 -2.62 0.35
C ALA A 73 0.67 -1.80 -0.12
N PHE A 74 0.43 -1.77 -1.43
CA PHE A 74 -0.75 -1.15 -2.03
C PHE A 74 -0.99 -1.67 -3.45
N ALA A 75 -2.19 -1.44 -3.98
CA ALA A 75 -2.51 -1.71 -5.36
C ALA A 75 -2.21 -0.50 -6.25
N VAL A 76 -1.76 -0.77 -7.47
CA VAL A 76 -1.69 0.20 -8.56
C VAL A 76 -2.51 -0.35 -9.72
N ASP A 77 -3.22 0.54 -10.39
CA ASP A 77 -4.01 0.26 -11.59
C ASP A 77 -3.22 0.83 -12.78
N ASP A 78 -2.99 0.02 -13.81
CA ASP A 78 -2.37 0.40 -15.07
C ASP A 78 -3.08 -0.28 -16.25
N ASP A 79 -2.65 0.00 -17.48
CA ASP A 79 -3.28 -0.55 -18.69
C ASP A 79 -3.30 -2.09 -18.74
N GLY A 80 -2.50 -2.77 -17.91
CA GLY A 80 -2.45 -4.23 -17.75
C GLY A 80 -3.30 -4.78 -16.61
N GLY A 81 -3.99 -3.92 -15.86
CA GLY A 81 -4.87 -4.26 -14.74
C GLY A 81 -4.29 -3.95 -13.35
N GLU A 82 -5.06 -4.28 -12.31
CA GLU A 82 -4.63 -4.08 -10.93
C GLU A 82 -3.49 -5.03 -10.53
N ARG A 83 -2.44 -4.46 -9.93
CA ARG A 83 -1.28 -5.21 -9.46
C ARG A 83 -0.81 -4.75 -8.08
N VAL A 84 -0.22 -5.69 -7.35
CA VAL A 84 0.35 -5.44 -6.02
C VAL A 84 1.72 -4.81 -6.15
N VAL A 85 1.95 -3.71 -5.42
CA VAL A 85 3.25 -3.06 -5.28
C VAL A 85 3.68 -3.11 -3.82
N LEU A 86 4.94 -3.45 -3.59
CA LEU A 86 5.62 -3.42 -2.30
C LEU A 86 6.77 -2.44 -2.36
N VAL A 87 6.63 -1.28 -1.70
CA VAL A 87 7.76 -0.36 -1.52
C VAL A 87 8.53 -0.78 -0.26
N LEU A 88 9.79 -1.15 -0.43
CA LEU A 88 10.63 -1.74 0.60
C LEU A 88 11.87 -0.88 0.85
N GLN A 89 12.02 -0.36 2.06
CA GLN A 89 13.25 0.35 2.44
C GLN A 89 14.41 -0.64 2.59
N CYS A 90 15.39 -0.53 1.69
CA CYS A 90 16.48 -1.48 1.55
C CYS A 90 17.82 -0.85 1.94
N ARG A 91 18.56 -1.50 2.84
CA ARG A 91 19.90 -1.07 3.30
C ARG A 91 21.05 -1.78 2.57
N LEU A 92 20.73 -2.77 1.74
CA LEU A 92 21.72 -3.47 0.94
C LEU A 92 22.20 -2.57 -0.21
N THR A 93 23.51 -2.49 -0.39
CA THR A 93 24.17 -1.64 -1.40
C THR A 93 24.57 -2.42 -2.66
N GLY A 94 24.84 -3.73 -2.56
CA GLY A 94 25.22 -4.58 -3.69
C GLY A 94 24.03 -4.91 -4.62
N SER A 95 24.24 -4.81 -5.94
CA SER A 95 23.21 -5.11 -6.95
C SER A 95 22.71 -6.55 -6.89
N GLU A 96 23.61 -7.52 -6.68
CA GLU A 96 23.29 -8.94 -6.52
C GLU A 96 22.41 -9.16 -5.28
N ALA A 97 22.86 -8.71 -4.10
CA ALA A 97 22.10 -8.83 -2.85
C ALA A 97 20.70 -8.17 -2.93
N ARG A 98 20.57 -7.04 -3.63
CA ARG A 98 19.28 -6.38 -3.90
C ARG A 98 18.39 -7.21 -4.83
N THR A 99 18.98 -7.86 -5.83
CA THR A 99 18.26 -8.74 -6.77
C THR A 99 17.76 -9.99 -6.05
N GLU A 100 18.60 -10.60 -5.21
CA GLU A 100 18.22 -11.74 -4.39
C GLU A 100 17.10 -11.39 -3.39
N LEU A 101 17.21 -10.25 -2.69
CA LEU A 101 16.17 -9.80 -1.76
C LEU A 101 14.82 -9.64 -2.49
N ARG A 102 14.83 -9.00 -3.67
CA ARG A 102 13.64 -8.87 -4.50
C ARG A 102 13.03 -10.24 -4.85
N ALA A 103 13.85 -11.20 -5.28
CA ALA A 103 13.40 -12.54 -5.62
C ALA A 103 12.81 -13.29 -4.40
N ARG A 104 13.47 -13.20 -3.23
CA ARG A 104 12.95 -13.79 -1.97
C ARG A 104 11.60 -13.21 -1.58
N VAL A 105 11.47 -11.88 -1.62
CA VAL A 105 10.22 -11.18 -1.32
C VAL A 105 9.10 -11.60 -2.27
N GLN A 106 9.37 -11.65 -3.57
CA GLN A 106 8.40 -12.10 -4.58
C GLN A 106 7.98 -13.56 -4.34
N ALA A 107 8.94 -14.46 -4.12
CA ALA A 107 8.67 -15.87 -3.86
C ALA A 107 7.83 -16.07 -2.58
N ARG A 108 8.14 -15.33 -1.51
CA ARG A 108 7.37 -15.36 -0.27
C ARG A 108 5.93 -14.93 -0.48
N VAL A 109 5.72 -13.79 -1.15
CA VAL A 109 4.38 -13.26 -1.38
C VAL A 109 3.58 -14.18 -2.29
N GLN A 110 4.21 -14.73 -3.33
CA GLN A 110 3.60 -15.74 -4.18
C GLN A 110 3.19 -16.99 -3.39
N ALA A 111 4.05 -17.49 -2.49
CA ALA A 111 3.77 -18.69 -1.71
C ALA A 111 2.62 -18.50 -0.70
N HIS A 112 2.55 -17.34 -0.03
CA HIS A 112 1.53 -17.09 1.00
C HIS A 112 0.21 -16.57 0.43
N PHE A 113 0.26 -15.76 -0.62
CA PHE A 113 -0.90 -15.02 -1.12
C PHE A 113 -1.28 -15.41 -2.55
N GLY A 114 -0.47 -16.17 -3.28
CA GLY A 114 -0.75 -16.57 -4.66
C GLY A 114 -0.75 -15.41 -5.66
N VAL A 115 -0.04 -14.33 -5.33
CA VAL A 115 0.15 -13.15 -6.21
C VAL A 115 1.62 -12.80 -6.30
N SER A 116 2.04 -12.34 -7.48
CA SER A 116 3.42 -11.91 -7.72
C SER A 116 3.47 -10.38 -7.66
N PRO A 117 4.09 -9.78 -6.63
CA PRO A 117 4.14 -8.32 -6.49
C PRO A 117 5.25 -7.70 -7.34
N GLU A 118 5.06 -6.45 -7.74
CA GLU A 118 6.21 -5.58 -8.01
C GLU A 118 6.84 -5.16 -6.68
N VAL A 119 8.17 -5.20 -6.61
CA VAL A 119 8.93 -4.75 -5.44
C VAL A 119 9.67 -3.47 -5.82
N ASP A 120 9.53 -2.37 -5.09
CA ASP A 120 10.33 -1.15 -5.29
C ASP A 120 11.29 -1.00 -4.11
N LEU A 121 12.58 -1.30 -4.34
CA LEU A 121 13.61 -1.18 -3.32
C LEU A 121 14.10 0.26 -3.23
N VAL A 122 13.74 0.95 -2.15
CA VAL A 122 14.04 2.37 -1.94
C VAL A 122 15.11 2.58 -0.86
N GLY A 123 15.71 3.77 -0.85
CA GLY A 123 16.70 4.16 0.16
C GLY A 123 16.06 4.48 1.51
N ALA A 124 16.92 4.76 2.50
CA ALA A 124 16.46 5.19 3.81
C ALA A 124 15.59 6.45 3.73
N HIS A 125 14.62 6.59 4.64
CA HIS A 125 13.74 7.76 4.75
C HIS A 125 12.85 8.02 3.53
N THR A 126 12.67 7.03 2.65
CA THR A 126 11.79 7.18 1.47
C THR A 126 10.32 6.87 1.80
N LEU A 127 10.06 6.01 2.79
CA LEU A 127 8.68 5.65 3.15
C LEU A 127 8.02 6.76 3.99
N PRO A 128 6.90 7.34 3.51
CA PRO A 128 6.23 8.43 4.20
C PRO A 128 5.47 7.94 5.43
N ARG A 129 5.49 8.76 6.48
CA ARG A 129 4.75 8.52 7.72
C ARG A 129 3.75 9.64 7.99
N THR A 130 2.65 9.30 8.65
CA THR A 130 1.69 10.26 9.20
C THR A 130 2.31 11.00 10.39
N SER A 131 1.68 12.08 10.85
CA SER A 131 2.09 12.81 12.07
C SER A 131 2.10 11.92 13.32
N SER A 132 1.34 10.82 13.32
CA SER A 132 1.33 9.79 14.36
C SER A 132 2.42 8.72 14.21
N GLY A 133 3.29 8.82 13.20
CA GLY A 133 4.41 7.90 12.96
C GLY A 133 4.06 6.61 12.20
N LYS A 134 2.79 6.40 11.86
CA LYS A 134 2.35 5.24 11.07
C LYS A 134 2.71 5.42 9.60
N LEU A 135 2.99 4.32 8.90
CA LEU A 135 3.19 4.39 7.45
C LEU A 135 1.92 4.91 6.76
N SER A 136 2.11 5.78 5.78
CA SER A 136 1.02 6.28 4.93
C SER A 136 1.05 5.56 3.58
N ARG A 137 0.23 4.53 3.41
CA ARG A 137 0.12 3.77 2.15
C ARG A 137 -0.30 4.65 0.98
N SER A 138 -1.28 5.52 1.21
CA SER A 138 -1.74 6.47 0.18
C SER A 138 -0.63 7.38 -0.31
N ARG A 139 0.20 7.91 0.60
CA ARG A 139 1.36 8.73 0.22
C ARG A 139 2.47 7.90 -0.41
N ALA A 140 2.74 6.70 0.11
CA ALA A 140 3.74 5.80 -0.46
C ALA A 140 3.40 5.43 -1.91
N ARG A 141 2.11 5.19 -2.21
CA ARG A 141 1.58 4.99 -3.56
C ARG A 141 1.79 6.20 -4.46
N GLN A 142 1.48 7.40 -3.98
CA GLN A 142 1.71 8.65 -4.73
C GLN A 142 3.19 8.84 -5.06
N ASP A 143 4.06 8.69 -4.06
CA ASP A 143 5.50 8.85 -4.24
C ASP A 143 6.07 7.77 -5.17
N TYR A 144 5.56 6.53 -5.12
CA TYR A 144 5.88 5.47 -6.06
C TYR A 144 5.50 5.84 -7.50
N LEU A 145 4.25 6.25 -7.74
CA LEU A 145 3.79 6.64 -9.08
C LEU A 145 4.61 7.79 -9.65
N ALA A 146 4.98 8.77 -8.83
CA ALA A 146 5.85 9.88 -9.23
C ALA A 146 7.25 9.38 -9.62
N ARG A 147 7.84 8.43 -8.88
CA ARG A 147 9.13 7.82 -9.25
C ARG A 147 9.05 7.03 -10.55
N GLN A 148 7.95 6.32 -10.79
CA GLN A 148 7.75 5.57 -12.03
C GLN A 148 7.62 6.51 -13.23
N ALA A 149 6.85 7.60 -13.10
CA ALA A 149 6.74 8.61 -14.14
C ALA A 149 8.08 9.27 -14.48
N ALA A 150 8.93 9.55 -13.47
CA ALA A 150 10.26 10.11 -13.67
C ALA A 150 11.26 9.13 -14.31
N ARG A 151 10.99 7.82 -14.28
CA ARG A 151 11.80 6.77 -14.92
C ARG A 151 11.34 6.44 -16.33
N ALA A 152 10.13 6.81 -16.72
CA ALA A 152 9.61 6.55 -18.05
C ALA A 152 10.40 7.38 -19.08
N PRO A 153 10.86 6.79 -20.20
CA PRO A 153 11.46 7.56 -21.28
C PRO A 153 10.45 8.56 -21.84
N GLU A 154 10.92 9.76 -22.22
CA GLU A 154 10.12 10.77 -22.89
C GLU A 154 9.38 10.13 -24.08
N PRO A 155 8.06 10.32 -24.26
CA PRO A 155 7.38 9.81 -25.44
C PRO A 155 8.07 10.40 -26.66
N ALA A 156 8.52 9.52 -27.57
CA ALA A 156 9.17 9.92 -28.80
C ALA A 156 8.30 10.99 -29.49
N GLN A 157 8.87 12.18 -29.70
CA GLN A 157 8.22 13.22 -30.46
C GLN A 157 7.98 12.67 -31.87
N THR A 158 6.75 12.24 -32.15
CA THR A 158 6.34 11.89 -33.51
C THR A 158 6.25 13.19 -34.30
N GLY A 159 7.37 13.59 -34.87
CA GLY A 159 7.41 14.65 -35.87
C GLY A 159 6.77 14.15 -37.16
N SER A 160 5.68 14.78 -37.56
CA SER A 160 5.37 15.20 -38.95
C SER A 160 4.14 16.10 -38.93
#